data_AF-A0A7V9FXN4-F1
#
_entry.id   AF-A0A7V9FXN4-F1
#
_cell.length_a   1.000
_cell.length_b   1.000
_cell.length_c   1.000
_cell.angle_alpha   90.00
_cell.angle_beta   90.00
_cell.angle_gamma   90.00
#
_symmetry.space_group_name_H-M   'P 1'
#
loop_
_entity.id
_entity.type
_entity.pdbx_description
1 polymer ?
#
loop_
_entity_poly.entity_id
_entity_poly.type
_entity_poly.pdbx_seq_one_letter_code
_entity_poly.pdbx_strand_id
1 'polypeptide(L)' 'MSRSMISRLHNPGGRECGCHPECWCKRTAWGRALRWYLPKRHHFPASPDWKRARQRGT' A
#
# COMPACT_ATOMS: atom_id res chain seq x y z
N MET A 1 -15.77 -13.72 1.61
CA MET A 1 -16.21 -12.31 1.76
C MET A 1 -16.04 -11.58 0.43
N SER A 2 -17.13 -11.15 -0.21
CA SER A 2 -17.06 -10.36 -1.44
C SER A 2 -16.56 -8.95 -1.12
N ARG A 3 -15.54 -8.46 -1.83
CA ARG A 3 -15.07 -7.06 -1.69
C ARG A 3 -16.08 -6.13 -2.37
N SER A 4 -16.39 -5.00 -1.74
CA SER A 4 -17.22 -3.97 -2.37
C SER A 4 -16.54 -3.39 -3.61
N MET A 5 -17.32 -2.81 -4.54
CA MET A 5 -16.77 -2.13 -5.73
C MET A 5 -15.83 -0.99 -5.33
N ILE A 6 -16.18 -0.25 -4.27
CA ILE A 6 -15.35 0.84 -3.73
C ILE A 6 -14.00 0.28 -3.22
N SER A 7 -14.00 -0.86 -2.53
CA SER A 7 -12.75 -1.49 -2.07
C SER A 7 -11.88 -2.00 -3.22
N ARG A 8 -12.48 -2.44 -4.34
CA ARG A 8 -11.74 -2.82 -5.56
C ARG A 8 -11.16 -1.60 -6.27
N LEU A 9 -11.92 -0.49 -6.34
CA LEU A 9 -11.42 0.76 -6.89
C LEU A 9 -10.19 1.24 -6.09
N HIS A 10 -10.28 1.30 -4.76
CA HIS A 10 -9.14 1.74 -3.94
C HIS A 10 -7.97 0.73 -3.82
N ASN A 11 -8.10 -0.50 -4.32
CA ASN A 11 -7.03 -1.51 -4.31
C ASN A 11 -7.29 -2.60 -5.37
N PRO A 12 -7.08 -2.28 -6.66
CA PRO A 12 -7.49 -3.16 -7.76
C PRO A 12 -6.70 -4.46 -7.77
N GLY A 13 -5.41 -4.41 -7.40
CA GLY A 13 -4.54 -5.60 -7.34
C GLY A 13 -4.61 -6.37 -6.03
N GLY A 14 -5.49 -5.99 -5.10
CA GLY A 14 -5.60 -6.63 -3.78
C GLY A 14 -4.31 -6.63 -2.96
N ARG A 15 -3.43 -5.65 -3.19
CA ARG A 15 -2.08 -5.60 -2.61
C ARG A 15 -2.08 -5.05 -1.20
N GLU A 16 -1.06 -5.42 -0.44
CA GLU A 16 -0.77 -4.85 0.87
C GLU A 16 0.28 -3.74 0.73
N CYS A 17 0.11 -2.63 1.44
CA CYS A 17 1.01 -1.49 1.37
C CYS A 17 2.13 -1.59 2.42
N GLY A 18 3.34 -1.87 1.96
CA GLY A 18 4.52 -1.96 2.82
C GLY A 18 5.25 -0.65 3.12
N CYS A 19 4.85 0.48 2.53
CA CYS A 19 5.54 1.77 2.69
C CYS A 19 5.74 2.15 4.16
N HIS A 20 6.78 2.95 4.45
CA HIS A 20 7.00 3.52 5.78
C HIS A 20 5.72 4.21 6.32
N PRO A 21 5.42 4.15 7.63
CA PRO A 21 4.23 4.79 8.21
C PRO A 21 4.10 6.28 7.87
N GLU A 22 5.24 6.98 7.78
CA GLU A 22 5.28 8.41 7.46
C GLU A 22 5.15 8.73 5.97
N CYS A 23 5.06 7.73 5.10
CA CYS A 23 4.82 7.95 3.68
C CYS A 23 3.48 8.67 3.48
N TRP A 24 3.41 9.67 2.61
CA TRP A 24 2.17 10.41 2.31
C TRP A 24 1.01 9.47 1.95
N CYS A 25 1.32 8.34 1.30
CA CYS A 25 0.36 7.30 0.90
C CYS A 25 -0.33 6.61 2.09
N LYS A 26 0.25 6.66 3.30
CA LYS A 26 -0.32 6.15 4.56
C LYS A 26 -0.80 7.27 5.48
N ARG A 27 -0.14 8.43 5.40
CA ARG A 27 -0.37 9.60 6.26
C ARG A 27 -1.72 10.28 6.03
N THR A 28 -2.24 10.32 4.79
CA THR A 28 -3.50 11.04 4.47
C THR A 28 -4.57 10.12 3.90
N ALA A 29 -5.85 10.52 4.03
CA ALA A 29 -6.98 9.78 3.46
C ALA A 29 -6.90 9.71 1.92
N TRP A 30 -6.59 10.84 1.27
CA TRP A 30 -6.29 10.90 -0.16
C TRP A 30 -5.12 10.00 -0.54
N GLY A 31 -4.07 9.97 0.28
CA GLY A 31 -2.93 9.07 0.12
C GLY A 31 -3.35 7.60 0.04
N ARG A 32 -4.22 7.17 0.96
CA ARG A 32 -4.69 5.77 1.01
C ARG A 32 -5.56 5.38 -0.19
N ALA A 33 -6.32 6.34 -0.73
CA ALA A 33 -7.16 6.15 -1.91
C ALA A 33 -6.32 6.11 -3.21
N LEU A 34 -5.28 6.95 -3.32
CA LEU A 34 -4.52 7.16 -4.55
C LEU A 34 -3.19 6.38 -4.64
N ARG A 35 -2.76 5.72 -3.56
CA ARG A 35 -1.45 5.02 -3.46
C ARG A 35 -1.14 4.02 -4.59
N TRP A 36 -2.13 3.46 -5.26
CA TRP A 36 -1.93 2.48 -6.33
C TRP A 36 -1.92 3.08 -7.73
N TYR A 37 -2.30 4.35 -7.84
CA TYR A 37 -2.37 5.10 -9.09
C TYR A 37 -1.17 6.03 -9.28
N LEU A 38 -0.52 6.42 -8.18
CA LEU A 38 0.65 7.28 -8.20
C LEU A 38 1.97 6.48 -8.32
N PRO A 39 2.96 6.99 -9.08
CA PRO A 39 4.17 6.24 -9.37
C PRO A 39 5.06 6.03 -8.13
N LYS A 40 5.88 4.98 -8.17
CA LYS A 40 6.73 4.54 -7.06
C LYS A 40 7.69 5.62 -6.54
N ARG A 41 8.14 6.55 -7.39
CA ARG A 41 9.06 7.65 -7.03
C ARG A 41 8.57 8.57 -5.92
N HIS A 42 7.25 8.66 -5.71
CA HIS A 42 6.71 9.48 -4.62
C HIS A 42 6.63 8.70 -3.29
N HIS A 43 6.87 7.39 -3.29
CA HIS A 43 6.67 6.56 -2.11
C HIS A 43 7.97 6.39 -1.32
N PHE A 44 7.85 6.40 0.01
CA PHE A 44 8.95 5.93 0.84
C PHE A 44 9.04 4.41 0.79
N PRO A 45 10.25 3.84 0.76
CA PRO A 45 10.44 2.41 0.69
C PRO A 45 9.85 1.72 1.93
N ALA A 46 9.51 0.45 1.76
CA ALA A 46 9.16 -0.40 2.89
C ALA A 46 10.36 -0.57 3.83
N SER A 47 10.09 -0.67 5.13
CA SER A 47 11.15 -0.93 6.11
C SER A 47 11.85 -2.26 5.81
N PRO A 48 13.14 -2.40 6.15
CA PRO A 48 13.85 -3.67 6.01
C PRO A 48 13.12 -4.82 6.72
N ASP A 49 12.57 -4.58 7.91
CA ASP A 49 11.79 -5.56 8.66
C ASP A 49 10.53 -6.01 7.92
N TRP A 50 9.78 -5.08 7.31
CA TRP A 50 8.61 -5.44 6.53
C TRP A 50 8.98 -6.32 5.33
N LYS A 51 10.08 -6.00 4.63
CA LYS A 51 10.59 -6.81 3.52
C LYS A 51 10.98 -8.22 3.97
N ARG A 52 11.67 -8.32 5.12
CA ARG A 52 12.07 -9.61 5.72
C ARG A 52 10.84 -10.45 6.13
N ALA A 53 9.86 -9.84 6.81
CA ALA A 53 8.64 -10.53 7.23
C ALA A 53 7.89 -11.11 6.03
N ARG A 54 7.85 -10.37 4.92
CA ARG A 54 7.20 -10.80 3.67
C ARG A 54 7.91 -11.96 2.98
N GLN A 55 9.25 -11.98 2.99
CA GLN A 55 10.06 -13.07 2.42
C GLN A 55 9.96 -14.37 3.23
N ARG A 56 9.69 -14.26 4.54
CA ARG A 56 9.48 -15.42 5.42
C ARG A 56 8.07 -16.02 5.33
N GLY A 57 7.11 -15.27 4.79
CA GLY A 57 5.70 -15.66 4.67
C GLY A 57 5.30 -16.14 3.26
N THR A 58 6.27 -16.29 2.35
CA THR A 58 6.15 -16.94 1.04
C THR A 58 6.85 -18.28 1.08
#